data_AF-A0A4U9D6N7-F1
#
_entry.id   AF-A0A4U9D6N7-F1
#
_cell.length_a   1.000
_cell.length_b   1.000
_cell.length_c   1.000
_cell.angle_alpha   90.00
_cell.angle_beta   90.00
_cell.angle_gamma   90.00
#
_symmetry.space_group_name_H-M   'P 1'
#
loop_
_entity.id
_entity.type
_entity.pdbx_description
1 polymer ?
#
loop_
_entity_poly.entity_id
_entity_poly.type
_entity_poly.pdbx_seq_one_letter_code
_entity_poly.pdbx_strand_id
1 'polypeptide(L)'
;MLGKEADATQQVRIGAINMMISGTSIWATLVPEIGVLDLGYLFKDYAQVGKTLDGKAGEKLAALMMNKANVMVLGYGYNLGARNIYTKKVIEKPEDLKNLKIRVLPVPNFIATLNHMGAVAIPMPGGEVYSSLQMGGD
;
A
#
# COMPACT_ATOMS: atom_id res chain seq x y z
N MET A 1 -4.92 19.14 -9.36
CA MET A 1 -4.48 17.92 -8.64
C MET A 1 -3.05 18.13 -8.15
N LEU A 2 -2.70 17.71 -6.95
CA LEU A 2 -1.41 18.01 -6.28
C LEU A 2 -0.23 17.10 -6.73
N GLY A 3 -0.33 16.47 -7.90
CA GLY A 3 0.67 15.52 -8.41
C GLY A 3 0.35 14.07 -8.05
N LYS A 4 1.37 13.18 -8.16
CA LYS A 4 1.25 11.78 -7.75
C LYS A 4 1.21 11.70 -6.22
N GLU A 5 0.62 10.63 -5.67
CA GLU A 5 0.48 10.47 -4.21
C GLU A 5 1.85 10.51 -3.48
N ALA A 6 2.91 9.97 -4.10
CA ALA A 6 4.27 10.05 -3.58
C ALA A 6 4.79 11.50 -3.52
N ASP A 7 4.48 12.33 -4.51
CA ASP A 7 4.88 13.74 -4.53
C ASP A 7 4.17 14.51 -3.42
N ALA A 8 2.86 14.27 -3.25
CA ALA A 8 2.08 14.86 -2.17
C ALA A 8 2.62 14.45 -0.78
N THR A 9 3.08 13.20 -0.65
CA THR A 9 3.71 12.69 0.58
C THR A 9 5.01 13.44 0.90
N GLN A 10 5.85 13.74 -0.11
CA GLN A 10 7.03 14.58 0.08
C GLN A 10 6.64 16.02 0.46
N GLN A 11 5.60 16.57 -0.15
CA GLN A 11 5.11 17.91 0.15
C GLN A 11 4.57 18.02 1.59
N VAL A 12 3.95 16.98 2.13
CA VAL A 12 3.57 16.94 3.56
C VAL A 12 4.79 16.94 4.45
N ARG A 13 5.80 16.11 4.14
CA ARG A 13 7.05 16.03 4.90
C ARG A 13 7.77 17.39 5.01
N ILE A 14 7.73 18.20 3.96
CA ILE A 14 8.35 19.54 3.95
C ILE A 14 7.40 20.66 4.42
N GLY A 15 6.15 20.34 4.78
CA GLY A 15 5.15 21.29 5.26
C GLY A 15 4.46 22.14 4.18
N ALA A 16 4.67 21.83 2.90
CA ALA A 16 3.99 22.50 1.78
C ALA A 16 2.51 22.07 1.64
N ILE A 17 2.20 20.82 2.00
CA ILE A 17 0.83 20.34 2.23
C ILE A 17 0.67 20.14 3.74
N ASN A 18 -0.38 20.69 4.35
CA ASN A 18 -0.56 20.61 5.80
C ASN A 18 -1.08 19.24 6.26
N MET A 19 -1.94 18.59 5.48
CA MET A 19 -2.56 17.31 5.83
C MET A 19 -2.87 16.49 4.58
N MET A 20 -2.80 15.16 4.70
CA MET A 20 -3.26 14.23 3.67
C MET A 20 -3.80 12.95 4.31
N ILE A 21 -4.67 12.26 3.58
CA ILE A 21 -5.06 10.88 3.85
C ILE A 21 -4.44 10.03 2.75
N SER A 22 -3.69 9.00 3.13
CA SER A 22 -2.98 8.13 2.19
C SER A 22 -2.73 6.76 2.79
N GLY A 23 -2.54 5.76 1.92
CA GLY A 23 -2.20 4.41 2.33
C GLY A 23 -0.76 4.29 2.87
N THR A 24 -0.57 3.34 3.78
CA THR A 24 0.72 2.98 4.39
C THR A 24 1.81 2.70 3.36
N SER A 25 1.44 2.14 2.21
CA SER A 25 2.34 1.81 1.11
C SER A 25 3.08 2.99 0.52
N ILE A 26 2.45 4.17 0.48
CA ILE A 26 3.13 5.36 -0.04
C ILE A 26 4.06 5.93 1.03
N TRP A 27 3.62 5.96 2.28
CA TRP A 27 4.46 6.34 3.41
C TRP A 27 5.67 5.43 3.62
N ALA A 28 5.56 4.14 3.26
CA ALA A 28 6.66 3.19 3.30
C ALA A 28 7.84 3.56 2.37
N THR A 29 7.63 4.45 1.38
CA THR A 29 8.71 5.00 0.55
C THR A 29 9.60 5.99 1.32
N LEU A 30 9.09 6.58 2.41
CA LEU A 30 9.80 7.49 3.31
C LEU A 30 10.24 6.80 4.60
N VAL A 31 9.38 5.96 5.15
CA VAL A 31 9.59 5.24 6.42
C VAL A 31 9.32 3.75 6.18
N PRO A 32 10.34 2.98 5.71
CA PRO A 32 10.17 1.59 5.28
C PRO A 32 9.49 0.67 6.32
N GLU A 33 9.69 0.92 7.60
CA GLU A 33 9.07 0.14 8.69
C GLU A 33 7.54 0.19 8.68
N ILE A 34 6.93 1.27 8.17
CA ILE A 34 5.47 1.37 8.04
C ILE A 34 4.94 0.33 7.04
N GLY A 35 5.79 -0.12 6.11
CA GLY A 35 5.48 -1.19 5.18
C GLY A 35 5.10 -2.51 5.86
N VAL A 36 5.36 -2.69 7.17
CA VAL A 36 4.87 -3.86 7.91
C VAL A 36 3.35 -4.05 7.77
N LEU A 37 2.59 -2.96 7.64
CA LEU A 37 1.13 -3.00 7.46
C LEU A 37 0.69 -3.49 6.07
N ASP A 38 1.63 -3.61 5.13
CA ASP A 38 1.39 -4.09 3.77
C ASP A 38 1.72 -5.58 3.59
N LEU A 39 2.09 -6.28 4.66
CA LEU A 39 2.30 -7.72 4.62
C LEU A 39 1.00 -8.44 4.24
N GLY A 40 1.09 -9.34 3.26
CA GLY A 40 -0.03 -10.19 2.86
C GLY A 40 -0.57 -11.01 4.04
N TYR A 41 -1.90 -11.02 4.17
CA TYR A 41 -2.62 -11.80 5.19
C TYR A 41 -2.29 -11.45 6.66
N LEU A 42 -1.71 -10.27 6.92
CA LEU A 42 -1.35 -9.83 8.28
C LEU A 42 -2.54 -9.77 9.24
N PHE A 43 -3.71 -9.37 8.73
CA PHE A 43 -4.93 -9.19 9.52
C PHE A 43 -6.04 -10.10 9.01
N LYS A 44 -6.79 -10.68 9.95
CA LYS A 44 -7.94 -11.54 9.69
C LYS A 44 -9.20 -10.73 9.35
N ASP A 45 -9.38 -9.59 10.01
CA ASP A 45 -10.56 -8.74 9.88
C ASP A 45 -10.25 -7.29 10.30
N TYR A 46 -11.19 -6.38 10.05
CA TYR A 46 -11.03 -4.96 10.39
C TYR A 46 -11.03 -4.68 11.89
N ALA A 47 -11.68 -5.51 12.70
CA ALA A 47 -11.67 -5.34 14.15
C ALA A 47 -10.25 -5.57 14.70
N GLN A 48 -9.54 -6.56 14.17
CA GLN A 48 -8.12 -6.78 14.48
C GLN A 48 -7.25 -5.60 14.02
N VAL A 49 -7.50 -5.04 12.84
CA VAL A 49 -6.78 -3.84 12.34
C VAL A 49 -6.94 -2.68 13.32
N GLY A 50 -8.18 -2.31 13.65
CA GLY A 50 -8.49 -1.22 14.58
C GLY A 50 -7.81 -1.43 15.93
N LYS A 51 -8.05 -2.59 16.57
CA LYS A 51 -7.44 -2.90 17.88
C LYS A 51 -5.90 -2.84 17.87
N THR A 52 -5.28 -3.23 16.76
CA THR A 52 -3.81 -3.20 16.63
C THR A 52 -3.28 -1.77 16.49
N LEU A 53 -3.92 -0.98 15.62
CA LEU A 53 -3.49 0.40 15.32
C LEU A 53 -3.91 1.41 16.39
N ASP A 54 -4.95 1.14 17.17
CA ASP A 54 -5.33 1.92 18.35
C ASP A 54 -4.47 1.57 19.59
N GLY A 55 -3.64 0.53 19.48
CA GLY A 55 -2.76 0.08 20.56
C GLY A 55 -1.30 0.45 20.36
N LYS A 56 -0.42 -0.22 21.14
CA LYS A 56 1.04 0.00 21.16
C LYS A 56 1.71 -0.12 19.79
N ALA A 57 1.13 -0.88 18.85
CA ALA A 57 1.70 -0.98 17.51
C ALA A 57 1.51 0.33 16.73
N GLY A 58 0.31 0.91 16.74
CA GLY A 58 0.07 2.22 16.12
C GLY A 58 0.88 3.34 16.77
N GLU A 59 1.00 3.37 18.10
CA GLU A 59 1.86 4.34 18.79
C GLU A 59 3.32 4.28 18.31
N LYS A 60 3.87 3.06 18.17
CA LYS A 60 5.24 2.85 17.67
C LYS A 60 5.39 3.31 16.22
N LEU A 61 4.40 3.02 15.38
CA LEU A 61 4.41 3.43 13.97
C LEU A 61 4.29 4.95 13.83
N ALA A 62 3.44 5.60 14.64
CA ALA A 62 3.32 7.06 14.69
C ALA A 62 4.62 7.73 15.17
N ALA A 63 5.29 7.15 16.18
CA ALA A 63 6.59 7.63 16.63
C ALA A 63 7.66 7.50 15.54
N LEU A 64 7.66 6.41 14.76
CA LEU A 64 8.56 6.26 13.60
C LEU A 64 8.30 7.32 12.54
N MET A 65 7.03 7.61 12.23
CA MET A 65 6.65 8.67 11.30
C MET A 65 7.15 10.05 11.75
N MET A 66 6.97 10.38 13.02
CA MET A 66 7.48 11.64 13.56
C MET A 66 9.01 11.69 13.47
N ASN A 67 9.70 10.67 13.97
CA ASN A 67 11.17 10.66 14.09
C ASN A 67 11.89 10.64 12.74
N LYS A 68 11.33 9.98 11.73
CA LYS A 68 12.00 9.76 10.44
C LYS A 68 11.49 10.64 9.32
N ALA A 69 10.22 11.05 9.38
CA ALA A 69 9.58 11.83 8.33
C ALA A 69 9.14 13.23 8.78
N ASN A 70 9.23 13.58 10.07
CA ASN A 70 8.67 14.82 10.61
C ASN A 70 7.16 14.95 10.31
N VAL A 71 6.44 13.83 10.39
CA VAL A 71 5.01 13.73 10.07
C VAL A 71 4.25 13.27 11.30
N MET A 72 3.27 14.08 11.72
CA MET A 72 2.35 13.72 12.79
C MET A 72 1.21 12.86 12.23
N VAL A 73 1.07 11.63 12.73
CA VAL A 73 -0.07 10.77 12.42
C VAL A 73 -1.27 11.20 13.26
N LEU A 74 -2.33 11.69 12.60
CA LEU A 74 -3.55 12.13 13.28
C LEU A 74 -4.50 10.97 13.63
N GLY A 75 -4.37 9.83 12.96
CA GLY A 75 -5.13 8.63 13.25
C GLY A 75 -5.04 7.59 12.13
N TYR A 76 -5.42 6.35 12.46
CA TYR A 76 -5.49 5.21 11.55
C TYR A 76 -6.95 4.88 11.21
N GLY A 77 -7.67 5.83 10.61
CA GLY A 77 -9.13 5.73 10.44
C GLY A 77 -9.61 5.37 9.02
N TYR A 78 -8.71 5.32 8.03
CA TYR A 78 -9.09 5.15 6.63
C TYR A 78 -8.77 3.75 6.13
N ASN A 79 -9.81 3.00 5.75
CA ASN A 79 -9.68 1.69 5.13
C ASN A 79 -10.47 1.66 3.81
N LEU A 80 -9.82 1.24 2.72
CA LEU A 80 -10.41 1.14 1.38
C LEU A 80 -11.02 -0.24 1.07
N GLY A 81 -11.17 -1.08 2.09
CA GLY A 81 -11.54 -2.47 1.93
C GLY A 81 -10.33 -3.39 1.83
N ALA A 82 -10.60 -4.70 1.78
CA ALA A 82 -9.57 -5.72 1.60
C ALA A 82 -9.10 -5.68 0.15
N ARG A 83 -7.79 -5.83 -0.06
CA ARG A 83 -7.24 -5.87 -1.42
C ARG A 83 -7.64 -7.19 -2.08
N ASN A 84 -8.24 -7.09 -3.26
CA ASN A 84 -8.60 -8.24 -4.09
C ASN A 84 -7.80 -8.21 -5.40
N ILE A 85 -7.67 -9.36 -6.03
CA ILE A 85 -7.08 -9.50 -7.36
C ILE A 85 -8.17 -9.21 -8.39
N TYR A 86 -7.89 -8.29 -9.31
CA TYR A 86 -8.77 -7.94 -10.42
C TYR A 86 -8.08 -8.33 -11.72
N THR A 87 -8.68 -9.26 -12.44
CA THR A 87 -8.14 -9.87 -13.65
C THR A 87 -9.23 -9.99 -14.72
N LYS A 88 -8.83 -10.07 -16.00
CA LYS A 88 -9.76 -10.36 -17.11
C LYS A 88 -10.28 -11.80 -17.08
N LYS A 89 -9.46 -12.73 -16.58
CA LYS A 89 -9.81 -14.14 -16.38
C LYS A 89 -10.26 -14.36 -14.94
N VAL A 90 -11.17 -15.31 -14.74
CA VAL A 90 -11.57 -15.74 -13.39
C VAL A 90 -10.41 -16.47 -12.73
N ILE A 91 -10.18 -16.18 -11.44
CA ILE A 91 -9.16 -16.78 -10.59
C ILE A 91 -9.90 -17.39 -9.40
N GLU A 92 -9.88 -18.72 -9.27
CA GLU A 92 -10.60 -19.42 -8.20
C GLU A 92 -9.66 -20.03 -7.16
N LYS A 93 -8.41 -20.31 -7.57
CA LYS A 93 -7.39 -20.91 -6.72
C LYS A 93 -6.01 -20.27 -6.96
N PRO A 94 -5.07 -20.35 -6.00
CA PRO A 94 -3.75 -19.75 -6.14
C PRO A 94 -3.00 -20.21 -7.39
N GLU A 95 -3.18 -21.44 -7.85
CA GLU A 95 -2.52 -21.97 -9.06
C GLU A 95 -2.90 -21.20 -10.33
N ASP A 96 -4.08 -20.60 -10.37
CA ASP A 96 -4.54 -19.81 -11.51
C ASP A 96 -3.75 -18.50 -11.67
N LEU A 97 -3.07 -18.06 -10.60
CA LEU A 97 -2.19 -16.88 -10.64
C LEU A 97 -0.85 -17.16 -11.32
N LYS A 98 -0.52 -18.43 -11.56
CA LYS A 98 0.79 -18.82 -12.09
C LYS A 98 1.13 -18.06 -13.37
N ASN A 99 2.24 -17.34 -13.35
CA ASN A 99 2.75 -16.53 -14.47
C ASN A 99 1.85 -15.37 -14.91
N LEU A 100 0.75 -15.06 -14.20
CA LEU A 100 -0.05 -13.87 -14.50
C LEU A 100 0.70 -12.62 -14.04
N LYS A 101 0.84 -11.64 -14.93
CA LYS A 101 1.40 -10.35 -14.56
C LYS A 101 0.34 -9.52 -13.86
N ILE A 102 0.59 -9.19 -12.60
CA ILE A 102 -0.35 -8.44 -11.76
C ILE A 102 0.33 -7.16 -11.32
N ARG A 103 -0.31 -6.03 -11.63
CA ARG A 103 0.18 -4.73 -11.17
C ARG A 103 0.11 -4.66 -9.65
N VAL A 104 1.17 -4.14 -9.02
CA VAL A 104 1.22 -3.80 -7.59
C VAL A 104 1.74 -2.38 -7.38
N LEU A 105 1.48 -1.79 -6.20
CA LEU A 105 2.23 -0.61 -5.78
C LEU A 105 3.72 -0.98 -5.61
N PRO A 106 4.65 -0.06 -5.85
CA PRO A 106 6.09 -0.33 -5.83
C PRO A 106 6.64 -0.46 -4.40
N VAL A 107 6.07 -1.39 -3.61
CA VAL A 107 6.44 -1.69 -2.23
C VAL A 107 6.89 -3.15 -2.15
N PRO A 108 8.06 -3.45 -1.54
CA PRO A 108 8.60 -4.81 -1.49
C PRO A 108 7.61 -5.86 -0.96
N ASN A 109 6.80 -5.51 0.04
CA ASN A 109 5.87 -6.45 0.65
C ASN A 109 4.74 -6.89 -0.28
N PHE A 110 4.22 -6.00 -1.13
CA PHE A 110 3.24 -6.41 -2.16
C PHE A 110 3.88 -7.22 -3.27
N ILE A 111 5.08 -6.84 -3.72
CA ILE A 111 5.84 -7.59 -4.73
C ILE A 111 6.08 -9.02 -4.22
N ALA A 112 6.60 -9.16 -3.00
CA ALA A 112 6.85 -10.44 -2.38
C ALA A 112 5.57 -11.26 -2.19
N THR A 113 4.50 -10.65 -1.67
CA THR A 113 3.20 -11.33 -1.46
C THR A 113 2.68 -11.93 -2.75
N LEU A 114 2.63 -11.14 -3.84
CA LEU A 114 2.08 -11.62 -5.12
C LEU A 114 2.99 -12.65 -5.79
N ASN A 115 4.32 -12.48 -5.72
CA ASN A 115 5.26 -13.46 -6.23
C ASN A 115 5.17 -14.81 -5.47
N HIS A 116 5.00 -14.77 -4.15
CA HIS A 116 4.77 -15.97 -3.34
C HIS A 116 3.42 -16.64 -3.63
N MET A 117 2.43 -15.87 -4.09
CA MET A 117 1.15 -16.40 -4.59
C MET A 117 1.25 -16.98 -6.02
N GLY A 118 2.41 -16.92 -6.68
CA GLY A 118 2.65 -17.48 -8.01
C GLY A 118 2.48 -16.51 -9.18
N ALA A 119 2.06 -15.28 -8.92
CA ALA A 119 1.97 -14.22 -9.93
C ALA A 119 3.35 -13.63 -10.26
N VAL A 120 3.40 -12.82 -11.32
CA VAL A 120 4.53 -11.95 -11.66
C VAL A 120 4.12 -10.52 -11.28
N ALA A 121 4.60 -10.03 -10.14
CA ALA A 121 4.26 -8.68 -9.69
C ALA A 121 4.93 -7.60 -10.57
N ILE A 122 4.12 -6.69 -11.13
CA ILE A 122 4.57 -5.55 -11.94
C ILE A 122 4.43 -4.25 -11.13
N PRO A 123 5.52 -3.66 -10.61
CA PRO A 123 5.44 -2.47 -9.79
C PRO A 123 5.08 -1.24 -10.65
N MET A 124 4.02 -0.51 -10.27
CA MET A 124 3.58 0.68 -10.98
C MET A 124 2.76 1.62 -10.07
N PRO A 125 2.90 2.96 -10.18
CA PRO A 125 2.06 3.93 -9.49
C PRO A 125 0.57 3.81 -9.84
N GLY A 126 -0.32 4.21 -8.92
CA GLY A 126 -1.78 4.05 -9.09
C GLY A 126 -2.36 4.80 -10.30
N GLY A 127 -1.84 6.00 -10.59
CA GLY A 127 -2.31 6.81 -11.71
C GLY A 127 -1.97 6.26 -13.10
N GLU A 128 -1.10 5.25 -13.19
CA GLU A 128 -0.63 4.69 -14.47
C GLU A 128 -1.33 3.36 -14.82
N VAL A 129 -2.16 2.82 -13.92
CA VAL A 129 -2.77 1.50 -14.07
C VAL A 129 -3.75 1.45 -15.24
N TYR A 130 -4.59 2.47 -15.40
CA TYR A 130 -5.61 2.46 -16.44
C TYR A 130 -4.98 2.50 -17.84
N SER A 131 -4.00 3.39 -18.03
CA SER A 131 -3.30 3.51 -19.32
C SER A 131 -2.48 2.24 -19.62
N SER A 132 -1.86 1.61 -18.61
CA SER A 132 -1.12 0.36 -18.82
C SER A 132 -2.03 -0.80 -19.24
N LEU A 133 -3.23 -0.89 -18.65
CA LEU A 133 -4.23 -1.89 -19.04
C LEU A 133 -4.76 -1.65 -20.45
N GLN A 134 -4.96 -0.38 -20.85
CA GLN A 134 -5.44 -0.01 -22.18
C GLN A 134 -4.41 -0.32 -23.28
N MET A 135 -3.12 -0.14 -23.00
CA MET A 135 -2.04 -0.41 -23.95
C MET A 135 -1.72 -1.91 -24.13
N GLY A 136 -2.54 -2.81 -23.56
CA GLY A 136 -2.35 -4.24 -23.71
C GLY A 136 -1.19 -4.79 -22.89
N GLY A 137 -0.94 -4.20 -21.71
CA GLY A 137 -0.07 -4.81 -20.71
C GLY A 137 -0.67 -6.11 -20.20
N ASP A 138 -0.50 -7.18 -20.97
CA ASP A 138 -0.74 -8.56 -20.56
C ASP A 138 0.42 -9.07 -19.69
#